data_AF-A0A2T2ZRT8-F1
#
_entry.id   AF-A0A2T2ZRT8-F1
#
_cell.length_a   1.000
_cell.length_b   1.000
_cell.length_c   1.000
_cell.angle_alpha   90.00
_cell.angle_beta   90.00
_cell.angle_gamma   90.00
#
_symmetry.space_group_name_H-M   'P 1'
#
loop_
_entity.id
_entity.type
_entity.pdbx_description
1 polymer ?
#
loop_
_entity_poly.entity_id
_entity_poly.type
_entity_poly.pdbx_seq_one_letter_code
_entity_poly.pdbx_strand_id
1 'polypeptide(L)'
;MGLGSLVAGPFSETFGRNAVYMGSLAVFMVWIMAAALAPSFGAQCAFRLLAGCSASTPLVCSGGSVADMFDAVDKTWAFPTYAIAAFGGPMLGAVMGAYIGPSTAVSWRWTEWTMLLLAAAIVVLVCLLLPETYAPLLLRWKAQHLRAATGDDRFRAEHEIVASTLRSRLRVSMTRPFRMLTEPIIVAMCLYLSVVYVVLFTFLVGWPYIFEATYGIGQGLSNVLFVAMFAGVWLNLLLVPVVYRLTTRQMRLAEARGEGPQFDPEMRLLYAMLGPAVAIPVSLFWMGWTATPAISIWSPILAAALFGFGVTGVFICAYMYVIDSYETYSASALTFTALVRYVVAGGMTVVGIPFYENMGTQYTLTILACISCVLVVVPYALYRWGHLVRTRSRYAVSREV
;
A
#
# COMPACT_ATOMS: atom_id res chain seq x y z
N MET A 1 -5.84 -10.53 3.95
CA MET A 1 -5.51 -9.45 2.98
C MET A 1 -4.84 -10.00 1.73
N GLY A 2 -3.67 -10.64 1.83
CA GLY A 2 -2.95 -11.19 0.65
C GLY A 2 -3.80 -12.06 -0.28
N LEU A 3 -4.53 -13.05 0.25
CA LEU A 3 -5.38 -13.92 -0.58
C LEU A 3 -6.51 -13.18 -1.31
N GLY A 4 -7.11 -12.17 -0.68
CA GLY A 4 -8.17 -11.37 -1.28
C GLY A 4 -7.70 -10.54 -2.46
N SER A 5 -6.44 -10.08 -2.43
CA SER A 5 -5.86 -9.27 -3.51
C SER A 5 -5.91 -10.00 -4.86
N LEU A 6 -5.68 -11.33 -4.86
CA LEU A 6 -5.70 -12.19 -6.05
C LEU A 6 -7.06 -12.21 -6.75
N VAL A 7 -8.13 -11.93 -6.03
CA VAL A 7 -9.49 -11.86 -6.57
C VAL A 7 -9.82 -10.42 -6.93
N ALA A 8 -9.56 -9.47 -6.03
CA ALA A 8 -9.94 -8.07 -6.18
C ALA A 8 -9.33 -7.41 -7.44
N GLY A 9 -8.03 -7.58 -7.69
CA GLY A 9 -7.36 -7.00 -8.85
C GLY A 9 -8.00 -7.43 -10.18
N PRO A 10 -8.00 -8.74 -10.50
CA PRO A 10 -8.62 -9.29 -11.71
C PRO A 10 -10.10 -8.94 -11.89
N PHE A 11 -10.88 -8.97 -10.81
CA PHE A 11 -12.30 -8.60 -10.88
C PHE A 11 -12.47 -7.12 -11.22
N SER A 12 -11.63 -6.23 -10.69
CA SER A 12 -11.71 -4.79 -11.01
C SER A 12 -11.38 -4.49 -12.48
N GLU A 13 -10.50 -5.28 -13.12
CA GLU A 13 -10.21 -5.17 -14.56
C GLU A 13 -11.33 -5.74 -15.44
N THR A 14 -12.21 -6.60 -14.88
CA THR A 14 -13.28 -7.27 -15.64
C THR A 14 -14.64 -6.57 -15.48
N PHE A 15 -14.96 -6.15 -14.27
CA PHE A 15 -16.29 -5.64 -13.89
C PHE A 15 -16.33 -4.13 -13.62
N GLY A 16 -15.18 -3.44 -13.66
CA GLY A 16 -15.06 -2.02 -13.31
C GLY A 16 -14.53 -1.81 -11.89
N ARG A 17 -14.01 -0.61 -11.61
CA ARG A 17 -13.42 -0.29 -10.31
C ARG A 17 -14.50 -0.06 -9.25
N ASN A 18 -15.54 0.70 -9.58
CA ASN A 18 -16.55 1.13 -8.60
C ASN A 18 -17.38 -0.05 -8.09
N ALA A 19 -17.88 -0.88 -9.01
CA ALA A 19 -18.65 -2.08 -8.64
C ALA A 19 -17.88 -3.01 -7.69
N VAL A 20 -16.57 -3.15 -7.90
CA VAL A 20 -15.71 -4.00 -7.07
C VAL A 20 -15.39 -3.34 -5.72
N TYR A 21 -15.22 -2.01 -5.66
CA TYR A 21 -15.14 -1.29 -4.38
C TYR A 21 -16.40 -1.46 -3.53
N MET A 22 -17.58 -1.18 -4.09
CA MET A 22 -18.85 -1.31 -3.36
C MET A 22 -19.12 -2.75 -2.92
N GLY A 23 -18.97 -3.72 -3.82
CA GLY A 23 -19.22 -5.13 -3.52
C GLY A 23 -18.29 -5.67 -2.43
N SER A 24 -17.00 -5.36 -2.52
CA SER A 24 -16.03 -5.83 -1.51
C SER A 24 -16.20 -5.16 -0.15
N LEU A 25 -16.50 -3.86 -0.09
CA LEU A 25 -16.79 -3.17 1.16
C LEU A 25 -18.11 -3.65 1.79
N ALA A 26 -19.13 -3.94 1.00
CA ALA A 26 -20.38 -4.53 1.50
C ALA A 26 -20.14 -5.91 2.13
N VAL A 27 -19.38 -6.78 1.46
CA VAL A 27 -19.00 -8.09 2.00
C VAL A 27 -18.14 -7.94 3.25
N PHE A 28 -17.21 -6.98 3.27
CA PHE A 28 -16.40 -6.65 4.45
C PHE A 28 -17.29 -6.27 5.65
N MET A 29 -18.28 -5.40 5.45
CA MET A 29 -19.22 -5.01 6.51
C MET A 29 -19.96 -6.21 7.10
N VAL A 30 -20.43 -7.14 6.27
CA VAL A 30 -21.09 -8.37 6.74
C VAL A 30 -20.16 -9.20 7.62
N TRP A 31 -18.89 -9.36 7.23
CA TRP A 31 -17.93 -10.13 8.02
C TRP A 31 -17.50 -9.43 9.30
N ILE A 32 -17.37 -8.11 9.31
CA ILE A 32 -17.10 -7.34 10.53
C ILE A 32 -18.27 -7.44 11.50
N MET A 33 -19.50 -7.35 11.01
CA MET A 33 -20.70 -7.57 11.83
C MET A 33 -20.71 -9.00 12.40
N ALA A 34 -20.38 -10.01 11.61
CA ALA A 34 -20.26 -11.39 12.08
C ALA A 34 -19.15 -11.55 13.14
N ALA A 35 -18.00 -10.87 12.98
CA ALA A 35 -16.93 -10.86 13.96
C ALA A 35 -17.34 -10.19 15.28
N ALA A 36 -18.15 -9.13 15.23
CA ALA A 36 -18.70 -8.48 16.42
C ALA A 36 -19.65 -9.40 17.20
N LEU A 37 -20.47 -10.19 16.49
CA LEU A 37 -21.44 -11.13 17.06
C LEU A 37 -20.86 -12.53 17.31
N ALA A 38 -19.55 -12.73 17.12
CA ALA A 38 -18.95 -14.05 17.21
C ALA A 38 -19.19 -14.69 18.60
N PRO A 39 -19.68 -15.95 18.64
CA PRO A 39 -19.96 -16.66 19.90
C PRO A 39 -18.70 -17.27 20.53
N SER A 40 -17.62 -17.40 19.76
CA SER A 40 -16.35 -17.98 20.22
C SER A 40 -15.16 -17.26 19.60
N PHE A 41 -13.99 -17.39 20.24
CA PHE A 41 -12.74 -16.85 19.73
C PHE A 41 -12.38 -17.42 18.35
N GLY A 42 -12.56 -18.72 18.13
CA GLY A 42 -12.33 -19.35 16.83
C GLY A 42 -13.23 -18.80 15.73
N ALA A 43 -14.52 -18.58 16.03
CA ALA A 43 -15.44 -17.94 15.08
C ALA A 43 -15.02 -16.50 14.77
N GLN A 44 -14.57 -15.75 15.78
CA GLN A 44 -14.07 -14.39 15.58
C GLN A 44 -12.83 -14.37 14.67
N CYS A 45 -11.86 -15.27 14.88
CA CYS A 45 -10.69 -15.40 14.01
C CYS A 45 -11.09 -15.72 12.56
N ALA A 46 -12.05 -16.63 12.36
CA ALA A 46 -12.54 -16.99 11.03
C ALA A 46 -13.23 -15.79 10.33
N PHE A 47 -14.11 -15.07 11.03
CA PHE A 47 -14.77 -13.90 10.45
C PHE A 47 -13.79 -12.75 10.17
N ARG A 48 -12.79 -12.52 11.05
CA ARG A 48 -11.74 -11.52 10.79
C ARG A 48 -10.83 -11.91 9.63
N LEU A 49 -10.58 -13.20 9.40
CA LEU A 49 -9.86 -13.67 8.22
C LEU A 49 -10.65 -13.33 6.94
N LEU A 50 -11.94 -13.63 6.91
CA LEU A 50 -12.83 -13.34 5.77
C LEU A 50 -13.01 -11.83 5.53
N ALA A 51 -13.16 -11.06 6.61
CA ALA A 51 -13.13 -9.59 6.56
C ALA A 51 -11.79 -9.10 5.97
N GLY A 52 -10.67 -9.64 6.43
CA GLY A 52 -9.35 -9.30 5.90
C GLY A 52 -9.16 -9.68 4.43
N CYS A 53 -9.84 -10.70 3.90
CA CYS A 53 -9.82 -11.01 2.47
C CYS A 53 -10.62 -9.99 1.66
N SER A 54 -11.82 -9.62 2.11
CA SER A 54 -12.67 -8.63 1.44
C SER A 54 -12.12 -7.19 1.52
N ALA A 55 -11.44 -6.83 2.60
CA ALA A 55 -10.82 -5.51 2.80
C ALA A 55 -9.59 -5.22 1.90
N SER A 56 -9.13 -6.20 1.11
CA SER A 56 -7.93 -6.03 0.27
C SER A 56 -8.14 -5.15 -0.96
N THR A 57 -9.39 -5.01 -1.42
CA THR A 57 -9.73 -4.31 -2.67
C THR A 57 -9.30 -2.84 -2.70
N PRO A 58 -9.58 -1.99 -1.69
CA PRO A 58 -9.16 -0.60 -1.69
C PRO A 58 -7.64 -0.42 -1.86
N LEU A 59 -6.84 -1.32 -1.30
CA LEU A 59 -5.38 -1.25 -1.33
C LEU A 59 -4.78 -1.66 -2.67
N VAL A 60 -5.43 -2.58 -3.39
CA VAL A 60 -4.90 -3.19 -4.61
C VAL A 60 -5.42 -2.44 -5.85
N CYS A 61 -6.70 -2.08 -5.83
CA CYS A 61 -7.33 -1.40 -6.96
C CYS A 61 -7.00 0.09 -7.01
N SER A 62 -6.62 0.73 -5.90
CA SER A 62 -6.31 2.17 -5.87
C SER A 62 -5.16 2.57 -6.80
N GLY A 63 -4.10 1.75 -6.88
CA GLY A 63 -3.02 1.99 -7.84
C GLY A 63 -3.50 1.96 -9.29
N GLY A 64 -4.44 1.05 -9.60
CA GLY A 64 -5.10 0.98 -10.91
C GLY A 64 -5.99 2.21 -11.17
N SER A 65 -6.84 2.60 -10.22
CA SER A 65 -7.68 3.80 -10.35
C SER A 65 -6.87 5.07 -10.52
N VAL A 66 -5.74 5.23 -9.81
CA VAL A 66 -4.85 6.37 -10.00
C VAL A 66 -4.18 6.35 -11.38
N ALA A 67 -3.82 5.16 -11.88
CA ALA A 67 -3.29 5.01 -13.23
C ALA A 67 -4.34 5.33 -14.31
N ASP A 68 -5.61 5.04 -14.05
CA ASP A 68 -6.73 5.27 -14.96
C ASP A 68 -7.18 6.76 -14.99
N MET A 69 -6.94 7.53 -13.90
CA MET A 69 -7.45 8.89 -13.73
C MET A 69 -6.45 10.02 -14.01
N PHE A 70 -5.15 9.79 -13.82
CA PHE A 70 -4.14 10.85 -13.82
C PHE A 70 -3.03 10.58 -14.82
N ASP A 71 -2.54 11.64 -15.46
CA ASP A 71 -1.33 11.60 -16.29
C ASP A 71 -0.06 11.44 -15.44
N ALA A 72 1.06 11.08 -16.07
CA ALA A 72 2.32 10.84 -15.37
C ALA A 72 2.77 12.01 -14.48
N VAL A 73 2.59 13.26 -14.90
CA VAL A 73 2.94 14.43 -14.06
C VAL A 73 2.00 14.54 -12.86
N ASP A 74 0.70 14.36 -13.07
CA ASP A 74 -0.29 14.54 -12.01
C ASP A 74 -0.27 13.42 -10.97
N LYS A 75 0.11 12.21 -11.39
CA LYS A 75 0.39 11.10 -10.46
C LYS A 75 1.43 11.49 -9.40
N THR A 76 2.36 12.40 -9.71
CA THR A 76 3.40 12.89 -8.78
C THR A 76 2.82 13.54 -7.53
N TRP A 77 1.62 14.09 -7.57
CA TRP A 77 1.00 14.64 -6.37
C TRP A 77 -0.23 13.83 -5.92
N ALA A 78 -0.98 13.26 -6.86
CA ALA A 78 -2.20 12.50 -6.58
C ALA A 78 -1.92 11.18 -5.83
N PHE A 79 -0.90 10.41 -6.24
CA PHE A 79 -0.62 9.13 -5.58
C PHE A 79 -0.05 9.31 -4.16
N PRO A 80 0.96 10.18 -3.92
CA PRO A 80 1.49 10.39 -2.58
C PRO A 80 0.44 10.90 -1.59
N THR A 81 -0.44 11.82 -2.01
CA THR A 81 -1.50 12.34 -1.13
C THR A 81 -2.49 11.24 -0.71
N TYR A 82 -2.89 10.38 -1.65
CA TYR A 82 -3.65 9.17 -1.34
C TYR A 82 -2.89 8.24 -0.38
N ALA A 83 -1.63 7.93 -0.70
CA ALA A 83 -0.83 6.97 0.06
C ALA A 83 -0.58 7.45 1.50
N ILE A 84 -0.26 8.72 1.71
CA ILE A 84 -0.04 9.32 3.04
C ILE A 84 -1.30 9.18 3.90
N ALA A 85 -2.48 9.49 3.35
CA ALA A 85 -3.74 9.29 4.06
C ALA A 85 -4.00 7.80 4.37
N ALA A 86 -3.72 6.90 3.41
CA ALA A 86 -3.92 5.46 3.58
C ALA A 86 -3.00 4.85 4.65
N PHE A 87 -1.73 5.25 4.70
CA PHE A 87 -0.77 4.81 5.72
C PHE A 87 -1.01 5.46 7.09
N GLY A 88 -1.64 6.62 7.13
CA GLY A 88 -2.07 7.26 8.38
C GLY A 88 -3.22 6.52 9.08
N GLY A 89 -4.09 5.85 8.31
CA GLY A 89 -5.27 5.14 8.83
C GLY A 89 -4.97 4.14 9.96
N PRO A 90 -4.01 3.20 9.81
CA PRO A 90 -3.63 2.27 10.86
C PRO A 90 -3.19 2.94 12.17
N MET A 91 -2.50 4.08 12.10
CA MET A 91 -2.05 4.81 13.29
C MET A 91 -3.24 5.41 14.06
N LEU A 92 -4.18 6.04 13.33
CA LEU A 92 -5.41 6.55 13.93
C LEU A 92 -6.27 5.42 14.52
N GLY A 93 -6.33 4.28 13.82
CA GLY A 93 -7.00 3.08 14.32
C GLY A 93 -6.41 2.57 15.64
N ALA A 94 -5.08 2.59 15.78
CA ALA A 94 -4.41 2.21 17.03
C ALA A 94 -4.75 3.18 18.18
N VAL A 95 -4.79 4.49 17.90
CA VAL A 95 -5.20 5.51 18.89
C VAL A 95 -6.65 5.33 19.32
N MET A 96 -7.57 5.03 18.39
CA MET A 96 -8.96 4.70 18.74
C MET A 96 -9.03 3.41 19.58
N GLY A 97 -8.26 2.38 19.19
CA GLY A 97 -8.17 1.11 19.91
C GLY A 97 -7.64 1.26 21.34
N ALA A 98 -6.78 2.25 21.59
CA ALA A 98 -6.22 2.59 22.90
C ALA A 98 -7.27 2.82 23.98
N TYR A 99 -8.42 3.36 23.59
CA TYR A 99 -9.50 3.72 24.51
C TYR A 99 -10.68 2.75 24.42
N ILE A 100 -10.86 2.01 23.33
CA ILE A 100 -11.98 1.05 23.22
C ILE A 100 -11.64 -0.26 23.94
N GLY A 101 -10.43 -0.80 23.75
CA GLY A 101 -10.06 -2.10 24.30
C GLY A 101 -10.00 -2.14 25.84
N PRO A 102 -9.24 -1.22 26.47
CA PRO A 102 -9.10 -1.17 27.93
C PRO A 102 -10.27 -0.49 28.68
N SER A 103 -11.30 0.01 27.99
CA SER A 103 -12.39 0.76 28.63
C SER A 103 -13.31 -0.13 29.46
N THR A 104 -13.72 0.38 30.62
CA THR A 104 -14.76 -0.21 31.47
C THR A 104 -16.17 0.18 31.05
N ALA A 105 -16.32 1.22 30.23
CA ALA A 105 -17.62 1.73 29.78
C ALA A 105 -18.15 0.98 28.56
N VAL A 106 -17.27 0.35 27.78
CA VAL A 106 -17.60 -0.18 26.45
C VAL A 106 -16.94 -1.55 26.25
N SER A 107 -17.68 -2.51 25.69
CA SER A 107 -17.14 -3.84 25.38
C SER A 107 -16.13 -3.79 24.23
N TRP A 108 -15.13 -4.68 24.23
CA TRP A 108 -14.18 -4.87 23.14
C TRP A 108 -14.84 -5.02 21.75
N ARG A 109 -16.08 -5.53 21.70
CA ARG A 109 -16.87 -5.67 20.46
C ARG A 109 -17.07 -4.34 19.73
N TRP A 110 -17.01 -3.22 20.44
CA TRP A 110 -17.11 -1.90 19.83
C TRP A 110 -15.95 -1.54 18.91
N THR A 111 -14.82 -2.25 18.99
CA THR A 111 -13.79 -2.13 17.96
C THR A 111 -14.33 -2.55 16.59
N GLU A 112 -15.11 -3.63 16.53
CA GLU A 112 -15.77 -4.09 15.30
C GLU A 112 -16.92 -3.17 14.89
N TRP A 113 -17.74 -2.72 15.84
CA TRP A 113 -18.84 -1.81 15.55
C TRP A 113 -18.38 -0.45 15.00
N THR A 114 -17.30 0.11 15.55
CA THR A 114 -16.73 1.36 15.04
C THR A 114 -16.17 1.19 13.63
N MET A 115 -15.49 0.07 13.35
CA MET A 115 -15.07 -0.28 11.99
C MET A 115 -16.26 -0.44 11.03
N LEU A 116 -17.35 -1.06 11.47
CA LEU A 116 -18.57 -1.23 10.68
C LEU A 116 -19.22 0.12 10.32
N LEU A 117 -19.39 1.01 11.30
CA LEU A 117 -19.98 2.33 11.10
C LEU A 117 -19.14 3.18 10.15
N LEU A 118 -17.81 3.15 10.31
CA LEU A 118 -16.91 3.86 9.41
C LEU A 118 -16.96 3.29 7.99
N ALA A 119 -16.98 1.97 7.84
CA ALA A 119 -17.12 1.32 6.55
C ALA A 119 -18.45 1.65 5.87
N ALA A 120 -19.55 1.70 6.62
CA ALA A 120 -20.86 2.09 6.12
C ALA A 120 -20.86 3.54 5.61
N ALA A 121 -20.27 4.47 6.37
CA ALA A 121 -20.12 5.86 5.95
C ALA A 121 -19.30 5.97 4.65
N ILE A 122 -18.20 5.21 4.54
CA ILE A 122 -17.37 5.18 3.33
C ILE A 122 -18.14 4.60 2.14
N VAL A 123 -18.91 3.53 2.33
CA VAL A 123 -19.73 2.94 1.25
C VAL A 123 -20.77 3.93 0.74
N VAL A 124 -21.44 4.66 1.63
CA VAL A 124 -22.37 5.73 1.23
C VAL A 124 -21.63 6.81 0.43
N LEU A 125 -20.45 7.22 0.89
CA LEU A 125 -19.65 8.23 0.20
C LEU A 125 -19.22 7.77 -1.20
N VAL A 126 -18.74 6.52 -1.32
CA VAL A 126 -18.36 5.90 -2.60
C VAL A 126 -19.56 5.81 -3.54
N CYS A 127 -20.72 5.40 -3.02
CA CYS A 127 -21.95 5.27 -3.80
C CYS A 127 -22.40 6.63 -4.37
N LEU A 128 -22.28 7.71 -3.59
CA LEU A 128 -22.75 9.04 -3.99
C LEU A 128 -21.73 9.84 -4.81
N LEU A 129 -20.43 9.69 -4.55
CA LEU A 129 -19.39 10.60 -5.07
C LEU A 129 -18.41 9.95 -6.04
N LEU A 130 -18.25 8.62 -6.06
CA LEU A 130 -17.24 7.98 -6.90
C LEU A 130 -17.88 7.49 -8.21
N PRO A 131 -17.63 8.13 -9.36
CA PRO A 131 -18.03 7.58 -10.65
C PRO A 131 -17.16 6.38 -11.04
N GLU A 132 -17.59 5.63 -12.06
CA GLU A 132 -16.75 4.59 -12.63
C GLU A 132 -15.51 5.21 -13.30
N THR A 133 -14.34 4.66 -13.00
CA THR A 133 -13.04 5.19 -13.46
C THR A 133 -12.39 4.31 -14.52
N TYR A 134 -12.88 3.09 -14.72
CA TYR A 134 -12.28 2.15 -15.66
C TYR A 134 -12.57 2.51 -17.12
N ALA A 135 -11.57 3.07 -17.82
CA ALA A 135 -11.71 3.54 -19.20
C ALA A 135 -12.27 2.49 -20.19
N PRO A 136 -11.83 1.20 -20.18
CA PRO A 136 -12.39 0.19 -21.06
C PRO A 136 -13.90 -0.04 -20.86
N LEU A 137 -14.40 0.04 -19.62
CA LEU A 137 -15.83 -0.11 -19.34
C LEU A 137 -16.62 1.13 -19.75
N LEU A 138 -16.08 2.32 -19.55
CA LEU A 138 -16.69 3.57 -20.01
C LEU A 138 -16.82 3.61 -21.54
N LEU A 139 -15.79 3.15 -22.27
CA LEU A 139 -15.84 3.01 -23.71
C LEU A 139 -16.90 2.01 -24.18
N ARG A 140 -17.15 0.94 -23.39
CA ARG A 140 -18.25 0.00 -23.64
C ARG A 140 -19.59 0.70 -23.59
N TRP A 141 -19.85 1.45 -22.52
CA TRP A 141 -21.11 2.15 -22.32
C TRP A 141 -21.32 3.21 -23.40
N LYS A 142 -20.26 3.93 -23.79
CA LYS A 142 -20.30 4.89 -24.89
C LYS A 142 -20.59 4.22 -26.23
N ALA A 143 -19.94 3.10 -26.54
CA ALA A 143 -20.20 2.35 -27.78
C ALA A 143 -21.64 1.82 -27.82
N GLN A 144 -22.15 1.28 -26.70
CA GLN A 144 -23.54 0.84 -26.58
C GLN A 144 -24.54 1.99 -26.80
N HIS A 145 -24.29 3.15 -26.20
CA HIS A 145 -25.12 4.33 -26.38
C HIS A 145 -25.11 4.82 -27.84
N LEU A 146 -23.93 4.88 -28.48
CA LEU A 146 -23.80 5.29 -29.88
C LEU A 146 -24.51 4.33 -30.83
N ARG A 147 -24.42 3.01 -30.61
CA ARG A 147 -25.20 2.02 -31.39
C ARG A 147 -26.69 2.26 -31.25
N ALA A 148 -27.17 2.46 -30.03
CA ALA A 148 -28.59 2.72 -29.77
C ALA A 148 -29.08 4.03 -30.40
N ALA A 149 -28.24 5.07 -30.45
CA ALA A 149 -28.61 6.38 -30.98
C ALA A 149 -28.50 6.48 -32.52
N THR A 150 -27.52 5.82 -33.14
CA THR A 150 -27.23 5.94 -34.57
C THR A 150 -27.75 4.78 -35.41
N GLY A 151 -27.99 3.61 -34.79
CA GLY A 151 -28.25 2.36 -35.50
C GLY A 151 -27.04 1.79 -36.24
N ASP A 152 -25.83 2.36 -36.06
CA ASP A 152 -24.61 1.88 -36.70
C ASP A 152 -23.83 0.93 -35.77
N ASP A 153 -23.78 -0.35 -36.14
CA ASP A 153 -23.09 -1.42 -35.39
C ASP A 153 -21.55 -1.39 -35.50
N ARG A 154 -21.00 -0.43 -36.25
CA ARG A 154 -19.54 -0.24 -36.36
C ARG A 154 -18.90 0.28 -35.08
N PHE A 155 -19.66 0.94 -34.21
CA PHE A 155 -19.15 1.38 -32.91
C PHE A 155 -18.94 0.17 -31.99
N ARG A 156 -17.69 -0.28 -31.89
CA ARG A 156 -17.26 -1.35 -30.99
C ARG A 156 -16.15 -0.88 -30.10
N ALA A 157 -16.23 -1.26 -28.83
CA ALA A 157 -15.11 -1.07 -27.93
C ALA A 157 -14.07 -2.20 -28.13
N GLU A 158 -12.81 -1.94 -27.83
CA GLU A 158 -11.70 -2.88 -28.08
C GLU A 158 -11.90 -4.25 -27.43
N HIS A 159 -12.51 -4.27 -26.23
CA HIS A 159 -12.86 -5.49 -25.51
C HIS A 159 -14.08 -6.25 -26.09
N GLU A 160 -14.86 -5.66 -27.00
CA GLU A 160 -15.94 -6.33 -27.73
C GLU A 160 -15.41 -7.00 -29.01
N ILE A 161 -14.31 -6.49 -29.57
CA ILE A 161 -13.63 -7.08 -30.74
C ILE A 161 -12.97 -8.40 -30.36
N VAL A 162 -12.38 -8.46 -29.16
CA VAL A 162 -11.82 -9.69 -28.59
C VAL A 162 -12.94 -10.51 -27.94
N ALA A 163 -13.57 -11.40 -28.70
CA ALA A 163 -14.64 -12.32 -28.27
C ALA A 163 -14.17 -13.39 -27.25
N SER A 164 -13.72 -12.94 -26.09
CA SER A 164 -13.27 -13.77 -24.98
C SER A 164 -14.42 -13.98 -23.99
N THR A 165 -14.70 -15.25 -23.66
CA THR A 165 -15.70 -15.61 -22.64
C THR A 165 -15.29 -15.11 -21.25
N LEU A 166 -16.27 -14.80 -20.38
CA LEU A 166 -16.01 -14.32 -19.01
C LEU A 166 -15.06 -15.26 -18.23
N ARG A 167 -15.23 -16.57 -18.39
CA ARG A 167 -14.35 -17.59 -17.78
C ARG A 167 -12.91 -17.51 -18.32
N SER A 168 -12.73 -17.26 -19.61
CA SER A 168 -11.39 -17.08 -20.19
C SER A 168 -10.72 -15.80 -19.70
N ARG A 169 -11.47 -14.69 -19.61
CA ARG A 169 -10.97 -13.41 -19.07
C ARG A 169 -10.54 -13.55 -17.62
N LEU A 170 -11.40 -14.12 -16.79
CA LEU A 170 -11.08 -14.31 -15.37
C LEU A 170 -9.88 -15.25 -15.19
N ARG A 171 -9.79 -16.34 -15.97
CA ARG A 171 -8.63 -17.24 -15.94
C ARG A 171 -7.33 -16.51 -16.33
N VAL A 172 -7.37 -15.68 -17.36
CA VAL A 172 -6.21 -14.90 -17.80
C VAL A 172 -5.82 -13.89 -16.71
N SER A 173 -6.77 -13.10 -16.20
CA SER A 173 -6.49 -12.09 -15.18
C SER A 173 -6.02 -12.71 -13.86
N MET A 174 -6.53 -13.87 -13.43
CA MET A 174 -6.07 -14.56 -12.21
C MET A 174 -4.69 -15.23 -12.37
N THR A 175 -4.32 -15.65 -13.59
CA THR A 175 -3.00 -16.27 -13.84
C THR A 175 -1.91 -15.23 -14.13
N ARG A 176 -2.29 -14.00 -14.49
CA ARG A 176 -1.37 -12.91 -14.82
C ARG A 176 -0.44 -12.49 -13.68
N PRO A 177 -0.89 -12.32 -12.42
CA PRO A 177 -0.01 -12.01 -11.29
C PRO A 177 1.15 -13.01 -11.15
N PHE A 178 0.91 -14.30 -11.41
CA PHE A 178 1.96 -15.33 -11.33
C PHE A 178 2.95 -15.27 -12.49
N ARG A 179 2.50 -14.86 -13.69
CA ARG A 179 3.40 -14.64 -14.84
C ARG A 179 4.31 -13.44 -14.62
N MET A 180 3.86 -12.45 -13.87
CA MET A 180 4.67 -11.28 -13.51
C MET A 180 5.87 -11.60 -12.62
N LEU A 181 5.93 -12.80 -12.03
CA LEU A 181 7.12 -13.28 -11.32
C LEU A 181 8.35 -13.39 -12.23
N THR A 182 8.17 -13.51 -13.55
CA THR A 182 9.30 -13.54 -14.48
C THR A 182 9.91 -12.15 -14.72
N GLU A 183 9.27 -11.09 -14.23
CA GLU A 183 9.70 -9.72 -14.47
C GLU A 183 10.69 -9.24 -13.40
N PRO A 184 11.93 -8.88 -13.78
CA PRO A 184 13.01 -8.62 -12.83
C PRO A 184 12.73 -7.40 -11.93
N ILE A 185 12.03 -6.39 -12.45
CA ILE A 185 11.64 -5.20 -11.68
C ILE A 185 10.61 -5.56 -10.60
N ILE A 186 9.62 -6.36 -10.94
CA ILE A 186 8.58 -6.79 -10.00
C ILE A 186 9.21 -7.64 -8.91
N VAL A 187 10.13 -8.56 -9.26
CA VAL A 187 10.85 -9.35 -8.26
C VAL A 187 11.68 -8.46 -7.34
N ALA A 188 12.45 -7.51 -7.87
CA ALA A 188 13.27 -6.59 -7.08
C ALA A 188 12.41 -5.73 -6.14
N MET A 189 11.33 -5.12 -6.65
CA MET A 189 10.42 -4.29 -5.85
C MET A 189 9.61 -5.12 -4.85
N CYS A 190 9.21 -6.33 -5.22
CA CYS A 190 8.50 -7.25 -4.33
C CYS A 190 9.40 -7.68 -3.17
N LEU A 191 10.66 -8.04 -3.45
CA LEU A 191 11.63 -8.36 -2.41
C LEU A 191 11.87 -7.16 -1.50
N TYR A 192 12.14 -5.99 -2.09
CA TYR A 192 12.36 -4.74 -1.35
C TYR A 192 11.18 -4.43 -0.41
N LEU A 193 9.95 -4.40 -0.92
CA LEU A 193 8.76 -4.14 -0.12
C LEU A 193 8.47 -5.24 0.90
N SER A 194 8.78 -6.50 0.60
CA SER A 194 8.60 -7.61 1.54
C SER A 194 9.50 -7.46 2.76
N VAL A 195 10.78 -7.15 2.56
CA VAL A 195 11.72 -6.95 3.68
C VAL A 195 11.35 -5.70 4.49
N VAL A 196 10.97 -4.59 3.83
CA VAL A 196 10.49 -3.38 4.53
C VAL A 196 9.24 -3.68 5.37
N TYR A 197 8.34 -4.54 4.89
CA TYR A 197 7.16 -4.94 5.65
C TYR A 197 7.47 -5.88 6.81
N VAL A 198 8.44 -6.78 6.64
CA VAL A 198 8.98 -7.57 7.76
C VAL A 198 9.48 -6.62 8.85
N VAL A 199 10.32 -5.65 8.49
CA VAL A 199 10.83 -4.65 9.43
C VAL A 199 9.68 -3.86 10.09
N LEU A 200 8.71 -3.37 9.31
CA LEU A 200 7.54 -2.63 9.81
C LEU A 200 6.73 -3.46 10.81
N PHE A 201 6.34 -4.69 10.45
CA PHE A 201 5.47 -5.48 11.30
C PHE A 201 6.20 -6.05 12.51
N THR A 202 7.48 -6.43 12.39
CA THR A 202 8.28 -6.78 13.56
C THR A 202 8.41 -5.57 14.50
N PHE A 203 8.65 -4.37 13.97
CA PHE A 203 8.65 -3.14 14.76
C PHE A 203 7.31 -2.90 15.49
N LEU A 204 6.18 -3.09 14.81
CA LEU A 204 4.84 -2.95 15.42
C LEU A 204 4.57 -4.01 16.51
N VAL A 205 5.02 -5.25 16.33
CA VAL A 205 4.95 -6.30 17.37
C VAL A 205 5.79 -5.94 18.58
N GLY A 206 6.92 -5.26 18.37
CA GLY A 206 7.80 -4.76 19.43
C GLY A 206 7.25 -3.61 20.26
N TRP A 207 6.14 -2.97 19.83
CA TRP A 207 5.64 -1.74 20.44
C TRP A 207 5.41 -1.85 21.97
N PRO A 208 4.77 -2.90 22.50
CA PRO A 208 4.62 -3.07 23.95
C PRO A 208 5.96 -3.27 24.65
N TYR A 209 6.94 -3.95 24.03
CA TYR A 209 8.27 -4.14 24.60
C TYR A 209 9.07 -2.83 24.65
N ILE A 210 8.92 -1.98 23.64
CA ILE A 210 9.61 -0.68 23.54
C ILE A 210 9.04 0.33 24.53
N PHE A 211 7.72 0.41 24.66
CA PHE A 211 7.08 1.47 25.43
C PHE A 211 6.51 0.99 26.77
N GLU A 212 5.74 -0.09 26.80
CA GLU A 212 5.08 -0.56 28.03
C GLU A 212 6.09 -1.21 28.97
N ALA A 213 6.86 -2.20 28.49
CA ALA A 213 7.81 -2.93 29.32
C ALA A 213 9.02 -2.07 29.75
N THR A 214 9.48 -1.17 28.88
CA THR A 214 10.68 -0.35 29.14
C THR A 214 10.36 0.87 30.03
N TYR A 215 9.24 1.54 29.80
CA TYR A 215 8.89 2.78 30.51
C TYR A 215 7.78 2.62 31.56
N GLY A 216 7.18 1.44 31.69
CA GLY A 216 6.12 1.17 32.66
C GLY A 216 4.82 1.94 32.38
N ILE A 217 4.61 2.41 31.15
CA ILE A 217 3.39 3.15 30.78
C ILE A 217 2.27 2.18 30.42
N GLY A 218 1.03 2.54 30.74
CA GLY A 218 -0.14 1.72 30.43
C GLY A 218 -0.42 1.62 28.93
N GLN A 219 -1.07 0.53 28.51
CA GLN A 219 -1.41 0.21 27.12
C GLN A 219 -2.14 1.35 26.39
N GLY A 220 -3.04 2.07 27.09
CA GLY A 220 -3.74 3.22 26.51
C GLY A 220 -2.78 4.34 26.09
N LEU A 221 -1.86 4.75 26.98
CA LEU A 221 -0.86 5.77 26.67
C LEU A 221 0.13 5.28 25.59
N SER A 222 0.55 4.02 25.67
CA SER A 222 1.44 3.38 24.68
C SER A 222 0.85 3.46 23.27
N ASN A 223 -0.43 3.15 23.09
CA ASN A 223 -1.09 3.24 21.79
C ASN A 223 -1.30 4.68 21.30
N VAL A 224 -1.43 5.66 22.20
CA VAL A 224 -1.47 7.09 21.81
C VAL A 224 -0.14 7.53 21.18
N LEU A 225 0.98 6.91 21.53
CA LEU A 225 2.29 7.23 20.94
C LEU A 225 2.37 6.94 19.43
N PHE A 226 1.43 6.15 18.85
CA PHE A 226 1.33 6.00 17.39
C PHE A 226 1.04 7.33 16.66
N VAL A 227 0.57 8.37 17.37
CA VAL A 227 0.47 9.74 16.84
C VAL A 227 1.82 10.28 16.36
N ALA A 228 2.92 9.90 17.01
CA ALA A 228 4.26 10.31 16.56
C ALA A 228 4.60 9.69 15.21
N MET A 229 4.36 8.39 15.04
CA MET A 229 4.54 7.71 13.76
C MET A 229 3.60 8.30 12.69
N PHE A 230 2.35 8.63 13.04
CA PHE A 230 1.42 9.35 12.17
C PHE A 230 2.00 10.70 11.70
N ALA A 231 2.52 11.54 12.60
CA ALA A 231 3.16 12.79 12.22
C ALA A 231 4.32 12.58 11.21
N GLY A 232 5.08 11.51 11.39
CA GLY A 232 6.09 11.04 10.44
C GLY A 232 5.55 10.72 9.04
N VAL A 233 4.43 9.99 8.96
CA VAL A 233 3.74 9.69 7.69
C VAL A 233 3.42 10.99 6.95
N TRP A 234 2.84 11.98 7.66
CA TRP A 234 2.45 13.27 7.07
C TRP A 234 3.61 14.16 6.65
N LEU A 235 4.79 14.00 7.26
CA LEU A 235 6.00 14.73 6.85
C LEU A 235 6.38 14.46 5.38
N ASN A 236 5.95 13.34 4.79
CA ASN A 236 6.13 13.05 3.37
C ASN A 236 5.43 14.06 2.45
N LEU A 237 4.41 14.81 2.92
CA LEU A 237 3.79 15.87 2.12
C LEU A 237 4.79 16.97 1.74
N LEU A 238 5.83 17.20 2.55
CA LEU A 238 6.87 18.18 2.24
C LEU A 238 7.73 17.75 1.05
N LEU A 239 7.85 16.45 0.77
CA LEU A 239 8.58 15.92 -0.38
C LEU A 239 7.80 16.07 -1.69
N VAL A 240 6.46 16.06 -1.63
CA VAL A 240 5.59 16.15 -2.81
C VAL A 240 5.90 17.37 -3.71
N PRO A 241 5.92 18.62 -3.22
CA PRO A 241 6.21 19.77 -4.07
C PRO A 241 7.65 19.77 -4.60
N VAL A 242 8.60 19.21 -3.85
CA VAL A 242 10.01 19.11 -4.28
C VAL A 242 10.12 18.15 -5.46
N VAL A 243 9.59 16.94 -5.32
CA VAL A 243 9.62 15.92 -6.38
C VAL A 243 8.79 16.33 -7.59
N TYR A 244 7.65 17.00 -7.38
CA TYR A 244 6.84 17.58 -8.46
C TYR A 244 7.66 18.57 -9.29
N ARG A 245 8.31 19.55 -8.65
CA ARG A 245 9.14 20.55 -9.34
C ARG A 245 10.29 19.92 -10.12
N LEU A 246 10.96 18.91 -9.55
CA LEU A 246 12.05 18.21 -10.22
C LEU A 246 11.55 17.43 -11.45
N THR A 247 10.44 16.71 -11.31
CA THR A 247 9.78 15.98 -12.39
C THR A 247 9.37 16.92 -13.53
N THR A 248 8.67 18.01 -13.24
CA THR A 248 8.24 18.98 -14.27
C THR A 248 9.44 19.63 -14.95
N ARG A 249 10.51 19.94 -14.20
CA ARG A 249 11.73 20.50 -14.77
C ARG A 249 12.39 19.54 -15.75
N GLN A 250 12.48 18.25 -15.42
CA GLN A 250 13.07 17.26 -16.32
C GLN A 250 12.26 17.11 -17.60
N MET A 251 10.93 17.03 -17.50
CA MET A 251 10.07 16.91 -18.69
C MET A 251 10.21 18.11 -19.62
N ARG A 252 10.25 19.33 -19.07
CA ARG A 252 10.52 20.55 -19.87
C ARG A 252 11.90 20.53 -20.54
N LEU A 253 12.91 19.96 -19.88
CA LEU A 253 14.25 19.83 -20.45
C LEU A 253 14.29 18.78 -21.57
N ALA A 254 13.56 17.67 -21.44
CA ALA A 254 13.41 16.66 -22.49
C ALA A 254 12.68 17.24 -23.71
N GLU A 255 11.59 17.98 -23.49
CA GLU A 255 10.89 18.72 -24.55
C GLU A 255 11.81 19.73 -25.24
N ALA A 256 12.60 20.49 -24.47
CA ALA A 256 13.57 21.45 -25.03
C ALA A 256 14.71 20.79 -25.81
N ARG A 257 15.00 19.51 -25.56
CA ARG A 257 15.98 18.70 -26.32
C ARG A 257 15.39 18.09 -27.59
N GLY A 258 14.09 18.25 -27.84
CA GLY A 258 13.40 17.66 -28.98
C GLY A 258 13.09 16.17 -28.80
N GLU A 259 13.25 15.63 -27.59
CA GLU A 259 12.97 14.22 -27.24
C GLU A 259 11.46 13.98 -27.00
N GLY A 260 10.65 15.05 -26.99
CA GLY A 260 9.21 15.02 -26.69
C GLY A 260 8.92 14.92 -25.19
N PRO A 261 7.64 14.79 -24.78
CA PRO A 261 7.26 14.60 -23.38
C PRO A 261 7.66 13.20 -22.91
N GLN A 262 8.92 13.06 -22.48
CA GLN A 262 9.45 11.83 -21.93
C GLN A 262 9.42 11.87 -20.39
N PHE A 263 8.73 10.89 -19.79
CA PHE A 263 8.69 10.70 -18.35
C PHE A 263 9.47 9.45 -17.98
N ASP A 264 10.53 9.62 -17.20
CA ASP A 264 11.36 8.52 -16.68
C ASP A 264 10.85 8.06 -15.31
N PRO A 265 10.37 6.81 -15.16
CA PRO A 265 9.84 6.32 -13.88
C PRO A 265 10.85 6.30 -12.74
N GLU A 266 12.14 6.35 -13.03
CA GLU A 266 13.22 6.50 -12.07
C GLU A 266 13.09 7.79 -11.23
N MET A 267 12.39 8.81 -11.72
CA MET A 267 12.08 10.01 -10.91
C MET A 267 11.20 9.71 -9.69
N ARG A 268 10.44 8.60 -9.72
CA ARG A 268 9.67 8.15 -8.55
C ARG A 268 10.56 7.69 -7.40
N LEU A 269 11.79 7.27 -7.69
CA LEU A 269 12.74 6.82 -6.69
C LEU A 269 13.22 7.97 -5.78
N LEU A 270 13.03 9.23 -6.20
CA LEU A 270 13.30 10.40 -5.37
C LEU A 270 12.49 10.42 -4.07
N TYR A 271 11.29 9.82 -4.05
CA TYR A 271 10.51 9.65 -2.81
C TYR A 271 11.19 8.75 -1.78
N ALA A 272 12.10 7.86 -2.18
CA ALA A 272 12.93 7.10 -1.25
C ALA A 272 14.31 7.75 -1.02
N MET A 273 14.91 8.34 -2.06
CA MET A 273 16.28 8.87 -2.00
C MET A 273 16.40 10.19 -1.22
N LEU A 274 15.38 11.04 -1.19
CA LEU A 274 15.40 12.34 -0.50
C LEU A 274 15.25 12.24 1.04
N GLY A 275 15.79 11.18 1.65
CA GLY A 275 15.78 10.96 3.09
C GLY A 275 15.05 9.70 3.56
N PRO A 276 13.85 9.33 3.04
CA PRO A 276 13.07 8.24 3.61
C PRO A 276 13.78 6.89 3.69
N ALA A 277 14.57 6.50 2.68
CA ALA A 277 15.32 5.24 2.71
C ALA A 277 16.32 5.19 3.87
N VAL A 278 17.02 6.30 4.15
CA VAL A 278 18.02 6.40 5.23
C VAL A 278 17.35 6.58 6.60
N ALA A 279 16.17 7.22 6.64
CA ALA A 279 15.41 7.42 7.86
C ALA A 279 15.02 6.11 8.57
N ILE A 280 14.75 5.03 7.82
CA ILE A 280 14.41 3.71 8.39
C ILE A 280 15.55 3.17 9.28
N PRO A 281 16.77 2.91 8.80
CA PRO A 281 17.84 2.40 9.66
C PRO A 281 18.25 3.40 10.75
N VAL A 282 18.27 4.71 10.45
CA VAL A 282 18.62 5.74 11.46
C VAL A 282 17.64 5.72 12.62
N SER A 283 16.33 5.67 12.35
CA SER A 283 15.32 5.60 13.40
C SER A 283 15.41 4.31 14.23
N LEU A 284 15.70 3.16 13.60
CA LEU A 284 15.83 1.88 14.28
C LEU A 284 17.09 1.83 15.18
N PHE A 285 18.24 2.31 14.71
CA PHE A 285 19.44 2.44 15.55
C PHE A 285 19.22 3.43 16.68
N TRP A 286 18.64 4.59 16.38
CA TRP A 286 18.34 5.59 17.40
C TRP A 286 17.44 5.01 18.48
N MET A 287 16.33 4.36 18.11
CA MET A 287 15.41 3.76 19.06
C MET A 287 16.00 2.55 19.78
N GLY A 288 16.78 1.70 19.10
CA GLY A 288 17.44 0.55 19.70
C GLY A 288 18.33 0.91 20.89
N TRP A 289 19.02 2.04 20.83
CA TRP A 289 19.96 2.46 21.87
C TRP A 289 19.41 3.54 22.81
N THR A 290 18.23 4.12 22.50
CA THR A 290 17.60 5.12 23.36
C THR A 290 16.33 4.66 24.07
N ALA A 291 15.75 3.53 23.66
CA ALA A 291 14.66 2.88 24.40
C ALA A 291 15.21 2.17 25.65
N THR A 292 15.64 2.96 26.63
CA THR A 292 16.07 2.50 27.95
C THR A 292 15.39 3.33 29.03
N PRO A 293 15.18 2.78 30.25
CA PRO A 293 14.54 3.53 31.33
C PRO A 293 15.32 4.78 31.76
N ALA A 294 16.62 4.85 31.46
CA ALA A 294 17.49 5.97 31.80
C ALA A 294 17.30 7.18 30.87
N ILE A 295 16.81 6.98 29.65
CA ILE A 295 16.65 8.04 28.64
C ILE A 295 15.19 8.42 28.53
N SER A 296 14.90 9.71 28.39
CA SER A 296 13.52 10.20 28.29
C SER A 296 12.73 9.52 27.16
N ILE A 297 11.47 9.16 27.45
CA ILE A 297 10.53 8.56 26.51
C ILE A 297 10.33 9.38 25.21
N TRP A 298 10.60 10.69 25.24
CA TRP A 298 10.55 11.54 24.06
C TRP A 298 11.53 11.11 22.96
N SER A 299 12.67 10.50 23.31
CA SER A 299 13.65 10.03 22.32
C SER A 299 13.09 8.93 21.40
N PRO A 300 12.59 7.78 21.91
CA PRO A 300 11.98 6.76 21.05
C PRO A 300 10.70 7.23 20.36
N ILE A 301 9.96 8.19 20.93
CA ILE A 301 8.79 8.80 20.27
C ILE A 301 9.21 9.54 18.98
N LEU A 302 10.27 10.36 19.04
CA LEU A 302 10.79 11.05 17.85
C LEU A 302 11.39 10.07 16.83
N ALA A 303 12.04 9.00 17.31
CA ALA A 303 12.52 7.94 16.43
C ALA A 303 11.35 7.24 15.71
N ALA A 304 10.23 6.99 16.37
CA ALA A 304 9.02 6.43 15.75
C ALA A 304 8.43 7.34 14.67
N ALA A 305 8.48 8.67 14.86
CA ALA A 305 8.10 9.62 13.81
C ALA A 305 9.03 9.51 12.59
N LEU A 306 10.34 9.47 12.80
CA LEU A 306 11.31 9.30 11.71
C LEU A 306 11.13 7.96 10.97
N PHE A 307 10.78 6.90 11.70
CA PHE A 307 10.46 5.58 11.12
C PHE A 307 9.22 5.64 10.23
N GLY A 308 8.15 6.31 10.69
CA GLY A 308 6.92 6.53 9.91
C GLY A 308 7.17 7.31 8.62
N PHE A 309 8.03 8.34 8.69
CA PHE A 309 8.49 9.09 7.51
C PHE A 309 9.21 8.17 6.51
N GLY A 310 10.16 7.38 7.00
CA GLY A 310 10.97 6.49 6.17
C GLY A 310 10.16 5.41 5.46
N VAL A 311 9.38 4.65 6.22
CA VAL A 311 8.56 3.55 5.69
C VAL A 311 7.58 4.07 4.64
N THR A 312 6.86 5.15 4.93
CA THR A 312 5.85 5.68 4.00
C THR A 312 6.48 6.17 2.69
N GLY A 313 7.60 6.90 2.74
CA GLY A 313 8.28 7.38 1.54
C GLY A 313 8.79 6.25 0.64
N VAL A 314 9.32 5.18 1.25
CA VAL A 314 9.71 3.95 0.54
C VAL A 314 8.51 3.27 -0.12
N PHE A 315 7.35 3.23 0.55
CA PHE A 315 6.12 2.69 -0.02
C PHE A 315 5.61 3.50 -1.22
N ILE A 316 5.59 4.82 -1.10
CA ILE A 316 5.21 5.73 -2.18
C ILE A 316 6.11 5.49 -3.40
N CYS A 317 7.42 5.51 -3.18
CA CYS A 317 8.43 5.23 -4.19
C CYS A 317 8.15 3.92 -4.94
N ALA A 318 8.07 2.80 -4.22
CA ALA A 318 7.94 1.48 -4.84
C ALA A 318 6.60 1.30 -5.59
N TYR A 319 5.49 1.77 -5.01
CA TYR A 319 4.19 1.67 -5.66
C TYR A 319 4.14 2.50 -6.94
N MET A 320 4.60 3.75 -6.89
CA MET A 320 4.62 4.62 -8.07
C MET A 320 5.54 4.08 -9.16
N TYR A 321 6.71 3.56 -8.79
CA TYR A 321 7.63 2.95 -9.73
C TYR A 321 7.01 1.74 -10.44
N VAL A 322 6.27 0.89 -9.71
CA VAL A 322 5.54 -0.24 -10.30
C VAL A 322 4.38 0.25 -11.18
N ILE A 323 3.64 1.26 -10.76
CA ILE A 323 2.53 1.83 -11.52
C ILE A 323 3.00 2.37 -12.87
N ASP A 324 4.09 3.16 -12.88
CA ASP A 324 4.58 3.79 -14.12
C ASP A 324 5.46 2.86 -14.97
N SER A 325 6.01 1.78 -14.40
CA SER A 325 6.76 0.78 -15.19
C SER A 325 5.84 -0.17 -15.97
N TYR A 326 4.63 -0.43 -15.46
CA TYR A 326 3.70 -1.43 -16.01
C TYR A 326 2.36 -0.87 -16.48
N GLU A 327 2.04 0.40 -16.17
CA GLU A 327 0.83 1.14 -16.59
C GLU A 327 -0.45 0.29 -16.58
N THR A 328 -0.88 -0.21 -17.75
CA THR A 328 -2.11 -0.99 -17.92
C THR A 328 -2.07 -2.35 -17.19
N TYR A 329 -0.90 -2.84 -16.79
CA TYR A 329 -0.73 -4.05 -15.98
C TYR A 329 -0.34 -3.80 -14.52
N SER A 330 -0.32 -2.54 -14.08
CA SER A 330 0.07 -2.15 -12.71
C SER A 330 -0.78 -2.82 -11.62
N ALA A 331 -2.10 -2.94 -11.82
CA ALA A 331 -3.00 -3.56 -10.83
C ALA A 331 -2.65 -5.03 -10.56
N SER A 332 -2.34 -5.80 -11.61
CA SER A 332 -1.88 -7.19 -11.50
C SER A 332 -0.51 -7.30 -10.81
N ALA A 333 0.42 -6.37 -11.08
CA ALA A 333 1.75 -6.34 -10.47
C ALA A 333 1.68 -6.01 -8.97
N LEU A 334 0.86 -5.02 -8.60
CA LEU A 334 0.61 -4.63 -7.22
C LEU A 334 -0.11 -5.73 -6.44
N THR A 335 -1.04 -6.45 -7.08
CA THR A 335 -1.70 -7.63 -6.50
C THR A 335 -0.68 -8.68 -6.08
N PHE A 336 0.22 -9.06 -7.01
CA PHE A 336 1.25 -10.05 -6.72
C PHE A 336 2.18 -9.61 -5.60
N THR A 337 2.65 -8.36 -5.68
CA THR A 337 3.53 -7.76 -4.68
C THR A 337 2.87 -7.73 -3.30
N ALA A 338 1.59 -7.39 -3.22
CA ALA A 338 0.82 -7.42 -1.98
C ALA A 338 0.71 -8.85 -1.42
N LEU A 339 0.39 -9.84 -2.25
CA LEU A 339 0.27 -11.24 -1.83
C LEU A 339 1.56 -11.72 -1.13
N VAL A 340 2.70 -11.64 -1.82
CA VAL A 340 3.98 -12.13 -1.29
C VAL A 340 4.33 -11.39 -0.02
N ARG A 341 4.22 -10.06 -0.04
CA ARG A 341 4.52 -9.19 1.09
C ARG A 341 3.69 -9.57 2.33
N TYR A 342 2.38 -9.77 2.19
CA TYR A 342 1.51 -10.13 3.32
C TYR A 342 1.77 -11.54 3.85
N VAL A 343 2.11 -12.50 2.99
CA VAL A 343 2.45 -13.87 3.42
C VAL A 343 3.75 -13.88 4.22
N VAL A 344 4.79 -13.22 3.70
CA VAL A 344 6.09 -13.13 4.37
C VAL A 344 5.98 -12.37 5.68
N ALA A 345 5.33 -11.21 5.68
CA ALA A 345 5.14 -10.42 6.90
C ALA A 345 4.28 -11.14 7.96
N GLY A 346 3.20 -11.82 7.53
CA GLY A 346 2.35 -12.60 8.43
C GLY A 346 3.07 -13.79 9.07
N GLY A 347 3.99 -14.44 8.33
CA GLY A 347 4.88 -15.44 8.92
C GLY A 347 5.82 -14.82 9.96
N MET A 348 6.41 -13.67 9.63
CA MET A 348 7.36 -13.00 10.52
C MET A 348 6.70 -12.43 11.79
N THR A 349 5.44 -12.00 11.74
CA THR A 349 4.74 -11.47 12.93
C THR A 349 4.62 -12.49 14.05
N VAL A 350 4.52 -13.79 13.71
CA VAL A 350 4.49 -14.88 14.71
C VAL A 350 5.84 -15.03 15.40
N VAL A 351 6.93 -14.86 14.64
CA VAL A 351 8.31 -14.93 15.15
C VAL A 351 8.72 -13.65 15.89
N GLY A 352 8.00 -12.53 15.69
CA GLY A 352 8.31 -11.25 16.31
C GLY A 352 8.26 -11.28 17.85
N ILE A 353 7.29 -11.95 18.45
CA ILE A 353 7.14 -12.07 19.91
C ILE A 353 8.38 -12.73 20.54
N PRO A 354 8.75 -13.97 20.17
CA PRO A 354 9.93 -14.61 20.75
C PRO A 354 11.23 -13.90 20.35
N PHE A 355 11.25 -13.13 19.26
CA PHE A 355 12.43 -12.35 18.90
C PHE A 355 12.70 -11.25 19.95
N TYR A 356 11.67 -10.48 20.33
CA TYR A 356 11.80 -9.46 21.37
C TYR A 356 12.03 -10.06 22.77
N GLU A 357 11.37 -11.18 23.11
CA GLU A 357 11.53 -11.82 24.43
C GLU A 357 12.93 -12.39 24.65
N ASN A 358 13.52 -13.03 23.64
CA ASN A 358 14.82 -13.68 23.80
C ASN A 358 16.00 -12.73 23.59
N MET A 359 15.90 -11.80 22.64
CA MET A 359 17.01 -10.90 22.29
C MET A 359 16.91 -9.54 22.98
N GLY A 360 15.73 -9.17 23.48
CA GLY A 360 15.47 -7.84 24.02
C GLY A 360 15.31 -6.76 22.93
N THR A 361 14.79 -5.61 23.34
CA THR A 361 14.47 -4.49 22.45
C THR A 361 15.67 -3.94 21.68
N GLN A 362 16.81 -3.78 22.37
CA GLN A 362 18.00 -3.15 21.83
C GLN A 362 18.63 -3.93 20.67
N TYR A 363 18.87 -5.24 20.87
CA TYR A 363 19.46 -6.09 19.84
C TYR A 363 18.49 -6.34 18.69
N THR A 364 17.20 -6.54 18.99
CA THR A 364 16.17 -6.73 17.97
C THR A 364 16.11 -5.54 17.01
N LEU A 365 16.02 -4.31 17.54
CA LEU A 365 15.99 -3.10 16.72
C LEU A 365 17.30 -2.88 15.96
N THR A 366 18.45 -3.21 16.54
CA THR A 366 19.76 -3.14 15.88
C THR A 366 19.84 -4.09 14.69
N ILE A 367 19.35 -5.34 14.82
CA ILE A 367 19.32 -6.31 13.72
C ILE A 367 18.42 -5.80 12.58
N LEU A 368 17.23 -5.29 12.91
CA LEU A 368 16.32 -4.70 11.92
C LEU A 368 16.95 -3.47 11.24
N ALA A 369 17.71 -2.66 11.96
CA ALA A 369 18.45 -1.53 11.41
C ALA A 369 19.53 -1.96 10.43
N CYS A 370 20.33 -3.00 10.78
CA CYS A 370 21.34 -3.57 9.88
C CYS A 370 20.73 -4.11 8.59
N ILE A 371 19.60 -4.83 8.67
CA ILE A 371 18.86 -5.29 7.49
C ILE A 371 18.41 -4.08 6.65
N SER A 372 17.87 -3.05 7.31
CA SER A 372 17.40 -1.83 6.65
C SER A 372 18.52 -1.05 5.97
N CYS A 373 19.75 -1.07 6.49
CA CYS A 373 20.92 -0.46 5.84
C CYS A 373 21.20 -1.06 4.46
N VAL A 374 21.07 -2.38 4.31
CA VAL A 374 21.23 -3.04 3.01
C VAL A 374 20.15 -2.58 2.04
N LEU A 375 18.92 -2.40 2.54
CA LEU A 375 17.79 -1.92 1.74
C LEU A 375 17.94 -0.47 1.27
N VAL A 376 18.73 0.36 1.97
CA VAL A 376 19.01 1.75 1.53
C VAL A 376 19.57 1.77 0.12
N VAL A 377 20.42 0.81 -0.24
CA VAL A 377 21.13 0.78 -1.52
C VAL A 377 20.18 0.57 -2.71
N VAL A 378 19.05 -0.11 -2.49
CA VAL A 378 18.11 -0.54 -3.55
C VAL A 378 17.59 0.64 -4.40
N PRO A 379 16.97 1.70 -3.84
CA PRO A 379 16.48 2.82 -4.63
C PRO A 379 17.58 3.55 -5.39
N TYR A 380 18.78 3.70 -4.82
CA TYR A 380 19.92 4.34 -5.51
C TYR A 380 20.46 3.47 -6.66
N ALA A 381 20.53 2.15 -6.45
CA ALA A 381 20.92 1.20 -7.48
C ALA A 381 19.91 1.19 -8.64
N LEU A 382 18.62 1.19 -8.33
CA LEU A 382 17.56 1.27 -9.36
C LEU A 382 17.52 2.63 -10.05
N TYR A 383 17.91 3.72 -9.39
CA TYR A 383 18.00 5.02 -10.04
C TYR A 383 19.11 5.04 -11.11
N ARG A 384 20.24 4.39 -10.83
CA ARG A 384 21.37 4.33 -11.77
C ARG A 384 21.20 3.27 -12.86
N TRP A 385 20.69 2.09 -12.51
CA TRP A 385 20.64 0.92 -13.40
C TRP A 385 19.22 0.47 -13.79
N GLY A 386 18.17 1.17 -13.33
CA GLY A 386 16.77 0.81 -13.56
C GLY A 386 16.42 0.65 -15.05
N HIS A 387 16.92 1.56 -15.89
CA HIS A 387 16.76 1.50 -17.34
C HIS A 387 17.30 0.18 -17.95
N LEU A 388 18.45 -0.34 -17.47
CA LEU A 388 19.01 -1.62 -17.93
C LEU A 388 18.18 -2.82 -17.47
N VAL A 389 17.51 -2.71 -16.32
CA VAL A 389 16.64 -3.76 -15.82
C VAL A 389 15.30 -3.74 -16.57
N ARG A 390 14.81 -2.55 -16.97
CA ARG A 390 13.61 -2.37 -17.80
C ARG A 390 13.75 -2.97 -19.19
N THR A 391 14.90 -2.82 -19.85
CA THR A 391 15.12 -3.40 -21.19
C THR A 391 15.08 -4.94 -21.20
N ARG A 392 15.27 -5.58 -20.04
CA ARG A 392 15.12 -7.04 -19.88
C ARG A 392 13.71 -7.49 -19.49
N SER A 393 12.79 -6.55 -19.25
CA SER A 393 11.44 -6.81 -18.78
C SER A 393 10.47 -6.88 -19.97
N ARG A 394 9.75 -8.01 -20.12
CA ARG A 394 8.93 -8.30 -21.31
C ARG A 394 7.57 -7.60 -21.29
N TYR A 395 7.04 -7.36 -20.09
CA TYR A 395 5.77 -6.66 -19.85
C TYR A 395 5.94 -5.21 -19.38
N ALA A 396 7.16 -4.75 -19.10
CA ALA A 396 7.38 -3.33 -18.84
C ALA A 396 7.27 -2.54 -20.15
N VAL A 397 6.96 -1.26 -20.04
CA VAL A 397 7.06 -0.32 -21.17
C VAL A 397 8.54 -0.21 -21.56
N SER A 398 9.01 -1.12 -22.43
CA SER A 398 10.30 -0.97 -23.09
C SER A 398 10.08 0.01 -24.23
N ARG A 399 10.65 1.20 -24.11
CA ARG A 399 10.83 2.07 -25.27
C ARG A 399 12.11 1.58 -25.94
N GLU A 400 11.98 1.05 -27.14
CA GLU A 400 13.13 0.90 -28.04
C GLU A 400 13.74 2.29 -28.20
N VAL A 401 15.04 2.38 -27.90
CA VAL A 401 15.86 3.59 -28.03
C VAL A 401 16.08 3.90 -29.51
#